data_AF-A0A8J7I260-F1
#
_entry.id   AF-A0A8J7I260-F1
#
_cell.length_a   1.000
_cell.length_b   1.000
_cell.length_c   1.000
_cell.angle_alpha   90.00
_cell.angle_beta   90.00
_cell.angle_gamma   90.00
#
_symmetry.space_group_name_H-M   'P 1'
#
loop_
_entity.id
_entity.type
_entity.pdbx_description
1 polymer ?
#
loop_
_entity_poly.entity_id
_entity_poly.type
_entity_poly.pdbx_seq_one_letter_code
_entity_poly.pdbx_strand_id
1 'polypeptide(L)'
;MANIIITLDDIAARQDLAEIEYRLHNLRPAFASMGEFMLRRTEQNFKGEHDPDGVAWAPLTNAYRKRKRGTKILTESGRLRASITYRADGTQVVVGCNVRYARAHQYGYPKRNLPPRPFLGASAEDERELGEILLSYIKSGS
;
A
#
# COMPACT_ATOMS: atom_id res chain seq x y z
N MET A 1 -43.34 -10.76 -34.29
CA MET A 1 -42.20 -10.93 -33.36
C MET A 1 -42.43 -10.03 -32.17
N ALA A 2 -42.16 -10.50 -30.95
CA ALA A 2 -42.37 -9.72 -29.72
C ALA A 2 -41.02 -9.26 -29.16
N ASN A 3 -40.89 -7.96 -28.87
CA ASN A 3 -39.72 -7.34 -28.25
C ASN A 3 -40.14 -6.59 -26.98
N ILE A 4 -39.25 -6.51 -26.00
CA ILE A 4 -39.39 -5.60 -24.84
C ILE A 4 -38.22 -4.61 -24.84
N ILE A 5 -38.49 -3.39 -24.37
CA ILE A 5 -37.49 -2.35 -24.13
C ILE A 5 -37.44 -2.14 -22.62
N ILE A 6 -36.26 -2.20 -22.06
CA ILE A 6 -36.00 -1.96 -20.63
C ILE A 6 -35.05 -0.76 -20.56
N THR A 7 -35.40 0.20 -19.73
CA THR A 7 -34.66 1.44 -19.49
C THR A 7 -34.12 1.48 -18.06
N LEU A 8 -33.29 2.47 -17.73
CA LEU A 8 -32.80 2.69 -16.37
C LEU A 8 -33.94 3.01 -15.38
N ASP A 9 -35.03 3.61 -15.87
CA ASP A 9 -36.23 3.88 -15.07
C ASP A 9 -36.91 2.58 -14.66
N ASP A 10 -36.99 1.62 -15.58
CA ASP A 10 -37.64 0.33 -15.35
C ASP A 10 -36.94 -0.53 -14.28
N ILE A 11 -35.64 -0.28 -14.05
CA ILE A 11 -34.83 -1.01 -13.06
C ILE A 11 -34.48 -0.19 -11.81
N ALA A 12 -35.07 1.00 -11.64
CA ALA A 12 -34.80 1.92 -10.52
C ALA A 12 -33.32 2.28 -10.29
N ALA A 13 -32.43 2.07 -11.28
CA ALA A 13 -30.97 2.22 -11.12
C ALA A 13 -30.45 3.65 -11.30
N ARG A 14 -31.33 4.63 -11.55
CA ARG A 14 -30.93 6.03 -11.75
C ARG A 14 -30.26 6.64 -10.52
N GLN A 15 -30.74 6.29 -9.32
CA GLN A 15 -30.19 6.79 -8.07
C GLN A 15 -28.80 6.20 -7.82
N ASP A 16 -28.64 4.89 -7.99
CA ASP A 16 -27.36 4.19 -7.88
C ASP A 16 -26.32 4.78 -8.85
N LEU A 17 -26.73 5.05 -10.10
CA LEU A 17 -25.83 5.63 -11.11
C LEU A 17 -25.38 7.04 -10.72
N ALA A 18 -26.29 7.88 -10.23
CA ALA A 18 -25.97 9.24 -9.79
C ALA A 18 -25.00 9.23 -8.59
N GLU A 19 -25.15 8.27 -7.68
CA GLU A 19 -24.23 8.12 -6.55
C GLU A 19 -22.85 7.62 -6.99
N ILE A 20 -22.79 6.65 -7.90
CA ILE A 20 -21.53 6.20 -8.51
C ILE A 20 -20.83 7.38 -9.17
N GLU A 21 -21.53 8.16 -9.99
CA GLU A 21 -20.99 9.35 -10.64
C GLU A 21 -20.44 10.36 -9.62
N TYR A 22 -21.18 10.62 -8.54
CA TYR A 22 -20.73 11.50 -7.46
C TYR A 22 -19.42 11.01 -6.82
N ARG A 23 -19.30 9.71 -6.55
CA ARG A 23 -18.10 9.12 -5.94
C ARG A 23 -16.91 9.11 -6.90
N LEU A 24 -17.15 8.90 -8.20
CA LEU A 24 -16.10 9.00 -9.22
C LEU A 24 -15.48 10.40 -9.31
N HIS A 25 -16.24 11.46 -8.97
CA HIS A 25 -15.71 12.82 -8.87
C HIS A 25 -14.82 13.06 -7.65
N ASN A 26 -14.87 12.20 -6.63
CA ASN A 26 -14.07 12.33 -5.41
C ASN A 26 -13.51 10.99 -4.94
N LEU A 27 -12.43 10.51 -5.59
CA LEU A 27 -11.75 9.27 -5.21
C LEU A 27 -10.79 9.42 -4.03
N ARG A 28 -10.61 10.64 -3.48
CA ARG A 28 -9.69 10.89 -2.36
C ARG A 28 -9.94 9.97 -1.15
N PRO A 29 -11.19 9.68 -0.75
CA PRO A 29 -11.44 8.73 0.35
C PRO A 29 -10.97 7.31 0.03
N ALA A 30 -11.17 6.82 -1.20
CA ALA A 30 -10.65 5.51 -1.62
C ALA A 30 -9.12 5.48 -1.54
N PHE A 31 -8.44 6.49 -2.10
CA PHE A 31 -6.98 6.62 -2.02
C PHE A 31 -6.46 6.76 -0.59
N ALA A 32 -7.22 7.41 0.30
CA ALA A 32 -6.87 7.47 1.72
C ALA A 32 -6.92 6.08 2.38
N SER A 33 -7.98 5.30 2.12
CA SER A 33 -8.10 3.92 2.60
C SER A 33 -7.00 3.01 2.06
N MET A 34 -6.63 3.17 0.78
CA MET A 34 -5.47 2.49 0.18
C MET A 34 -4.17 2.85 0.89
N GLY A 35 -3.97 4.13 1.23
CA GLY A 35 -2.80 4.60 1.97
C GLY A 35 -2.67 3.94 3.33
N GLU A 36 -3.75 3.92 4.11
CA GLU A 36 -3.82 3.23 5.40
C GLU A 36 -3.55 1.73 5.27
N PHE A 37 -4.10 1.10 4.22
CA PHE A 37 -3.81 -0.29 3.89
C PHE A 37 -2.31 -0.51 3.68
N MET A 38 -1.67 0.30 2.84
CA MET A 38 -0.24 0.18 2.55
C MET A 38 0.66 0.46 3.76
N LEU A 39 0.28 1.38 4.65
CA LEU A 39 1.01 1.58 5.92
C LEU A 39 1.00 0.30 6.76
N ARG A 40 -0.16 -0.36 6.85
CA ARG A 40 -0.32 -1.60 7.62
C ARG A 40 0.47 -2.76 6.99
N ARG A 41 0.46 -2.88 5.67
CA ARG A 41 1.26 -3.89 4.94
C ARG A 41 2.75 -3.66 5.14
N THR A 42 3.19 -2.42 5.04
CA THR A 42 4.58 -2.07 5.33
C THR A 42 4.96 -2.39 6.78
N GLU A 43 4.10 -2.10 7.76
CA GLU A 43 4.31 -2.49 9.16
C GLU A 43 4.44 -4.02 9.33
N GLN A 44 3.64 -4.80 8.60
CA GLN A 44 3.72 -6.27 8.59
C GLN A 44 5.08 -6.74 8.04
N ASN A 45 5.55 -6.17 6.93
CA ASN A 45 6.86 -6.46 6.36
C ASN A 45 8.00 -6.23 7.38
N PHE A 46 7.95 -5.13 8.15
CA PHE A 46 8.93 -4.88 9.22
C PHE A 46 8.84 -5.89 10.37
N LYS A 47 7.65 -6.33 10.75
CA LYS A 47 7.46 -7.32 11.81
C LYS A 47 7.96 -8.70 11.38
N GLY A 48 7.60 -9.11 10.15
CA GLY A 48 7.96 -10.38 9.53
C GLY A 48 9.38 -10.44 8.95
N GLU A 49 10.05 -9.31 8.81
CA GLU A 49 11.41 -9.18 8.24
C GLU A 49 11.51 -9.71 6.81
N HIS A 50 10.50 -9.40 6.01
CA HIS A 50 10.40 -9.77 4.60
C HIS A 50 10.00 -8.57 3.75
N ASP A 51 10.20 -8.68 2.45
CA ASP A 51 9.73 -7.71 1.47
C ASP A 51 8.22 -7.88 1.18
N PRO A 52 7.61 -7.02 0.34
CA PRO A 52 6.19 -7.12 0.02
C PRO A 52 5.76 -8.48 -0.53
N ASP A 53 6.63 -9.18 -1.25
CA ASP A 53 6.34 -10.50 -1.83
C ASP A 53 6.55 -11.65 -0.84
N GLY A 54 6.88 -11.34 0.42
CA GLY A 54 7.10 -12.31 1.49
C GLY A 54 8.50 -12.91 1.49
N VAL A 55 9.43 -12.41 0.67
CA VAL A 55 10.81 -12.89 0.65
C VAL A 55 11.56 -12.30 1.84
N ALA A 56 12.10 -13.18 2.69
CA ALA A 56 12.86 -12.77 3.86
C ALA A 56 14.03 -11.85 3.47
N TRP A 57 14.20 -10.75 4.21
CA TRP A 57 15.29 -9.82 3.98
C TRP A 57 16.64 -10.48 4.21
N ALA A 58 17.63 -10.04 3.42
CA ALA A 58 19.00 -10.50 3.58
C ALA A 58 19.49 -10.30 5.03
N PRO A 59 20.02 -11.37 5.66
CA PRO A 59 20.40 -11.34 7.07
C PRO A 59 21.50 -10.33 7.34
N LEU A 60 21.62 -9.93 8.60
CA LEU A 60 22.74 -9.12 9.05
C LEU A 60 24.02 -9.96 9.09
N THR A 61 25.16 -9.36 8.78
CA THR A 61 26.45 -10.04 8.97
C THR A 61 26.68 -10.34 10.45
N ASN A 62 27.37 -11.44 10.76
CA ASN A 62 27.67 -11.83 12.14
C ASN A 62 28.39 -10.71 12.91
N ALA A 63 29.33 -10.02 12.27
CA ALA A 63 30.04 -8.90 12.86
C ALA A 63 29.10 -7.73 13.19
N TYR A 64 28.20 -7.36 12.27
CA TYR A 64 27.24 -6.28 12.52
C TYR A 64 26.21 -6.65 13.58
N ARG A 65 25.73 -7.91 13.59
CA ARG A 65 24.76 -8.41 14.57
C ARG A 65 25.28 -8.30 16.01
N LYS A 66 26.59 -8.52 16.25
CA LYS A 66 27.21 -8.42 17.59
C LYS A 66 27.20 -7.00 18.18
N ARG A 67 27.22 -5.98 17.33
CA ARG A 67 27.30 -4.55 17.72
C ARG A 67 25.97 -3.81 17.57
N LYS A 68 24.99 -4.41 16.90
CA LYS A 68 23.69 -3.81 16.67
C LYS A 68 22.87 -3.81 17.97
N ARG A 69 22.15 -2.71 18.22
CA ARG A 69 21.11 -2.67 19.24
C ARG A 69 19.83 -3.33 18.71
N GLY A 70 19.34 -4.33 19.44
CA GLY A 70 18.17 -5.12 19.06
C GLY A 70 18.48 -6.25 18.07
N THR A 71 17.49 -7.11 17.85
CA THR A 71 17.64 -8.36 17.09
C THR A 71 17.14 -8.27 15.65
N LYS A 72 16.20 -7.37 15.38
CA LYS A 72 15.52 -7.21 14.08
C LYS A 72 16.43 -6.59 13.03
N ILE A 73 16.31 -7.02 11.76
CA ILE A 73 17.20 -6.65 10.65
C ILE A 73 17.12 -5.15 10.31
N LEU A 74 15.91 -4.62 10.10
CA LEU A 74 15.69 -3.24 9.67
C LEU A 74 15.16 -2.31 10.78
N THR A 75 15.23 -2.78 12.03
CA THR A 75 14.80 -2.03 13.21
C THR A 75 15.97 -1.87 14.17
N GLU A 76 16.28 -0.61 14.51
CA GLU A 76 17.21 -0.29 15.60
C GLU A 76 16.49 0.60 16.63
N SER A 77 16.09 1.81 16.22
CA SER A 77 15.27 2.72 17.04
C SER A 77 13.79 2.74 16.62
N GLY A 78 13.44 2.09 15.51
CA GLY A 78 12.11 2.20 14.89
C GLY A 78 11.90 3.46 14.04
N ARG A 79 12.88 4.38 13.97
CA ARG A 79 12.76 5.66 13.24
C ARG A 79 12.37 5.49 11.77
N LEU A 80 12.93 4.50 11.06
CA LEU A 80 12.59 4.26 9.65
C LEU A 80 11.11 3.93 9.51
N ARG A 81 10.65 2.91 10.23
CA ARG A 81 9.25 2.47 10.24
C ARG A 81 8.29 3.59 10.62
N ALA A 82 8.61 4.34 11.68
CA ALA A 82 7.81 5.49 12.13
C ALA A 82 7.81 6.68 11.16
N SER A 83 8.76 6.74 10.22
CA SER A 83 8.83 7.81 9.21
C SER A 83 8.00 7.53 7.96
N ILE A 84 7.36 6.36 7.88
CA ILE A 84 6.57 5.95 6.71
C ILE A 84 5.19 6.58 6.82
N THR A 85 4.81 7.33 5.80
CA THR A 85 3.55 8.05 5.72
C THR A 85 3.00 7.95 4.30
N TYR A 86 1.74 8.34 4.12
CA TYR A 86 1.16 8.49 2.79
C TYR A 86 0.53 9.87 2.59
N ARG A 87 0.32 10.24 1.32
CA ARG A 87 -0.48 11.39 0.90
C ARG A 87 -1.45 10.93 -0.18
N ALA A 88 -2.73 11.17 0.03
CA ALA A 88 -3.79 10.85 -0.94
C ALA A 88 -4.42 12.13 -1.49
N ASP A 89 -4.65 12.15 -2.80
CA ASP A 89 -5.42 13.17 -3.51
C ASP A 89 -6.52 12.50 -4.36
N GLY A 90 -7.23 13.26 -5.21
CA GLY A 90 -8.33 12.73 -6.02
C GLY A 90 -7.92 11.75 -7.11
N THR A 91 -6.61 11.57 -7.35
CA THR A 91 -6.09 10.79 -8.49
C THR A 91 -5.09 9.71 -8.10
N GLN A 92 -4.51 9.81 -6.90
CA GLN A 92 -3.46 8.89 -6.48
C GLN A 92 -3.29 8.85 -4.95
N VAL A 93 -2.59 7.81 -4.51
CA VAL A 93 -1.95 7.73 -3.20
C VAL A 93 -0.43 7.56 -3.37
N VAL A 94 0.34 8.34 -2.62
CA VAL A 94 1.80 8.26 -2.58
C VAL A 94 2.20 7.77 -1.19
N VAL A 95 2.88 6.63 -1.11
CA VAL A 95 3.44 6.07 0.13
C VAL A 95 4.95 6.23 0.12
N GLY A 96 5.52 6.74 1.20
CA GLY A 96 6.94 7.04 1.24
C GLY A 96 7.46 7.27 2.66
N CYS A 97 8.71 7.68 2.78
CA CYS A 97 9.33 8.02 4.06
C CYS A 97 10.34 9.15 3.93
N ASN A 98 10.64 9.83 5.04
CA ASN A 98 11.42 11.07 5.04
C ASN A 98 12.88 10.90 5.53
N VAL A 99 13.40 9.67 5.65
CA VAL A 99 14.77 9.42 6.12
C VAL A 99 15.72 9.09 4.97
N ARG A 100 16.87 9.77 4.92
CA ARG A 100 17.84 9.66 3.81
C ARG A 100 18.35 8.23 3.54
N TYR A 101 18.51 7.43 4.59
CA TYR A 101 19.03 6.07 4.48
C TYR A 101 17.97 5.05 4.02
N ALA A 102 16.68 5.43 3.97
CA ALA A 102 15.60 4.58 3.47
C ALA A 102 15.89 4.07 2.06
N ARG A 103 16.30 4.97 1.16
CA ARG A 103 16.62 4.65 -0.24
C ARG A 103 17.68 3.55 -0.35
N ALA A 104 18.71 3.62 0.49
CA ALA A 104 19.80 2.64 0.49
C ALA A 104 19.34 1.27 1.00
N HIS A 105 18.36 1.22 1.92
CA HIS A 105 17.74 -0.05 2.31
C HIS A 105 16.74 -0.55 1.28
N GLN A 106 15.92 0.33 0.70
CA GLN A 106 14.92 -0.05 -0.30
C GLN A 106 15.56 -0.70 -1.53
N TYR A 107 16.61 -0.08 -2.08
CA TYR A 107 17.22 -0.50 -3.35
C TYR A 107 18.61 -1.13 -3.18
N GLY A 108 19.14 -1.19 -1.96
CA GLY A 108 20.51 -1.60 -1.70
C GLY A 108 21.51 -0.47 -1.97
N TYR A 109 22.76 -0.70 -1.55
CA TYR A 109 23.88 0.19 -1.83
C TYR A 109 25.16 -0.63 -2.04
N PRO A 110 25.43 -1.06 -3.29
CA PRO A 110 26.54 -1.95 -3.62
C PRO A 110 27.92 -1.41 -3.21
N LYS A 111 28.14 -0.10 -3.28
CA LYS A 111 29.39 0.55 -2.85
C LYS A 111 29.75 0.31 -1.38
N ARG A 112 28.79 -0.11 -0.55
CA ARG A 112 29.01 -0.49 0.86
C ARG A 112 28.59 -1.92 1.17
N ASN A 113 28.47 -2.77 0.15
CA ASN A 113 28.00 -4.16 0.29
C ASN A 113 26.68 -4.26 1.07
N LEU A 114 25.78 -3.28 0.89
CA LEU A 114 24.48 -3.27 1.52
C LEU A 114 23.46 -3.90 0.57
N PRO A 115 22.93 -5.10 0.88
CA PRO A 115 21.87 -5.70 0.06
C PRO A 115 20.57 -4.91 0.18
N PRO A 116 19.70 -4.95 -0.86
CA PRO A 116 18.36 -4.41 -0.77
C PRO A 116 17.54 -5.17 0.28
N ARG A 117 16.65 -4.43 0.93
CA ARG A 117 15.62 -4.89 1.85
C ARG A 117 14.37 -4.08 1.53
N PRO A 118 13.73 -4.34 0.38
CA PRO A 118 12.55 -3.60 -0.02
C PRO A 118 11.49 -3.72 1.07
N PHE A 119 10.97 -2.60 1.52
CA PHE A 119 9.93 -2.56 2.55
C PHE A 119 8.70 -1.81 2.04
N LEU A 120 8.89 -0.91 1.07
CA LEU A 120 7.82 -0.31 0.28
C LEU A 120 7.61 -1.11 -1.00
N GLY A 121 6.35 -1.25 -1.39
CA GLY A 121 5.91 -1.94 -2.60
C GLY A 121 4.59 -2.66 -2.32
N ALA A 122 3.83 -2.89 -3.38
CA ALA A 122 2.63 -3.71 -3.33
C ALA A 122 2.96 -5.05 -3.99
N SER A 123 2.67 -6.15 -3.29
CA SER A 123 2.64 -7.47 -3.90
C SER A 123 1.41 -7.62 -4.80
N ALA A 124 1.34 -8.71 -5.57
CA ALA A 124 0.15 -9.04 -6.33
C ALA A 124 -1.11 -9.22 -5.46
N GLU A 125 -0.95 -9.61 -4.18
CA GLU A 125 -2.07 -9.66 -3.23
C GLU A 125 -2.51 -8.27 -2.81
N ASP A 126 -1.55 -7.39 -2.54
CA ASP A 126 -1.83 -5.99 -2.18
C ASP A 126 -2.54 -5.26 -3.32
N GLU A 127 -2.11 -5.46 -4.57
CA GLU A 127 -2.76 -4.85 -5.74
C GLU A 127 -4.23 -5.27 -5.88
N ARG A 128 -4.56 -6.54 -5.61
CA ARG A 128 -5.95 -7.02 -5.60
C ARG A 128 -6.75 -6.32 -4.51
N GLU A 129 -6.23 -6.27 -3.30
CA GLU A 129 -6.90 -5.64 -2.15
C GLU A 129 -7.09 -4.13 -2.37
N LEU A 130 -6.11 -3.45 -2.97
CA LEU A 130 -6.24 -2.05 -3.38
C LEU A 130 -7.38 -1.87 -4.39
N GLY A 131 -7.49 -2.77 -5.37
CA GLY A 131 -8.61 -2.80 -6.31
C GLY A 131 -9.96 -3.01 -5.61
N GLU A 132 -10.04 -3.92 -4.65
CA GLU A 132 -11.25 -4.16 -3.86
C GLU A 132 -11.63 -2.95 -2.99
N ILE A 133 -10.66 -2.24 -2.41
CA ILE A 133 -10.91 -0.99 -1.68
C ILE A 133 -11.57 0.06 -2.59
N LEU A 134 -11.09 0.20 -3.84
CA LEU A 134 -11.69 1.12 -4.81
C LEU A 134 -13.10 0.69 -5.20
N LEU A 135 -13.29 -0.59 -5.55
CA LEU A 135 -14.59 -1.12 -5.96
C LEU A 135 -15.61 -1.05 -4.82
N SER A 136 -15.19 -1.36 -3.59
CA SER A 136 -16.00 -1.21 -2.39
C SER A 136 -16.38 0.26 -2.17
N TYR A 137 -15.46 1.20 -2.34
CA TYR A 137 -15.77 2.62 -2.26
C TYR A 137 -16.81 3.04 -3.30
N ILE A 138 -16.72 2.56 -4.54
CA ILE A 138 -17.67 2.92 -5.59
C ILE A 138 -19.06 2.28 -5.33
N LYS A 139 -19.08 1.03 -4.84
CA LYS A 139 -20.31 0.24 -4.64
C LYS A 139 -21.03 0.50 -3.32
N SER A 140 -20.36 1.01 -2.29
CA SER A 140 -20.92 1.21 -0.94
C SER A 140 -21.96 2.34 -0.84
N GLY A 141 -22.56 2.73 -1.96
CA GLY A 141 -23.72 3.62 -2.06
C GLY A 141 -25.04 2.92 -2.34
N SER A 142 -25.00 1.61 -2.58
CA SER A 142 -26.18 0.78 -2.90
C SER A 142 -26.80 0.14 -1.65
#